data_AF-A0A2D8KYZ9-F1
#
_entry.id   AF-A0A2D8KYZ9-F1
#
_cell.length_a   1.000
_cell.length_b   1.000
_cell.length_c   1.000
_cell.angle_alpha   90.00
_cell.angle_beta   90.00
_cell.angle_gamma   90.00
#
_symmetry.space_group_name_H-M   'P 1'
#
loop_
_entity.id
_entity.type
_entity.pdbx_description
1 polymer ?
#
loop_
_entity_poly.entity_id
_entity_poly.type
_entity_poly.pdbx_seq_one_letter_code
_entity_poly.pdbx_strand_id
1 'polypeptide(L)'
;MMTRSDISAVDEFLAFSLPSDTAGQLARRDAIAKAMDSRQSTTALVGYRATGLVLIVGPEPYALSVAEELVGKVTLAILATEGNNPSAGLEKTVFTREIDGQIILVVTADLMNVGGHLGAFEVTVDVNGEGQNLAGLMNLTSQTFDVVLDLGREPAITLELPPPGYFAVSADRENMPKVLEEIAGLNGEFEKPQYVHYNPDICAHGERGITGCTRCIDTCPAGAVISIGERVEVDVHRCHGMGSCSAVCPTGALTYAYPSLSDTMNGLRRALAAWRISGMPAPCILLYDSEAGAEYLRTVCADFPDGVLPWRVEEVGSTGIEVWLSAFAYGAAGIRILTHERTPGSVLTALAQQIELVRCLLEGLDQDGQSIAELPAVEFSSSDWPWGVDERVASDVATFG
;
A
#
# COMPACT_ATOMS: atom_id res chain seq x y z
N MET A 1 2.84 32.13 16.92
CA MET A 1 1.58 32.25 16.15
C MET A 1 1.88 31.76 14.75
N MET A 2 1.26 30.67 14.31
CA MET A 2 1.52 30.05 13.00
C MET A 2 1.23 31.02 11.85
N THR A 3 1.98 30.92 10.77
CA THR A 3 1.66 31.64 9.53
C THR A 3 0.57 30.90 8.76
N ARG A 4 -0.13 31.60 7.85
CA ARG A 4 -1.09 30.97 6.93
C ARG A 4 -0.45 29.89 6.06
N SER A 5 0.86 30.01 5.79
CA SER A 5 1.64 29.02 5.06
C SER A 5 1.80 27.73 5.86
N ASP A 6 2.06 27.85 7.17
CA ASP A 6 2.24 26.69 8.06
C ASP A 6 0.93 25.92 8.22
N ILE A 7 -0.21 26.63 8.30
CA ILE A 7 -1.54 26.02 8.35
C ILE A 7 -1.80 25.18 7.10
N SER A 8 -1.51 25.72 5.92
CA SER A 8 -1.70 25.01 4.64
C SER A 8 -0.78 23.80 4.52
N ALA A 9 0.47 23.90 4.98
CA ALA A 9 1.43 22.80 4.94
C ALA A 9 1.01 21.65 5.86
N VAL A 10 0.53 21.96 7.08
CA VAL A 10 0.02 20.93 8.01
C VAL A 10 -1.18 20.19 7.42
N ASP A 11 -2.14 20.91 6.84
CA ASP A 11 -3.32 20.27 6.25
C ASP A 11 -2.94 19.42 5.02
N GLU A 12 -1.96 19.86 4.22
CA GLU A 12 -1.40 19.09 3.10
C GLU A 12 -0.66 17.83 3.58
N PHE A 13 0.11 17.94 4.66
CA PHE A 13 0.76 16.78 5.28
C PHE A 13 -0.25 15.79 5.85
N LEU A 14 -1.39 16.25 6.37
CA LEU A 14 -2.38 15.36 6.97
C LEU A 14 -3.40 14.81 5.98
N ALA A 15 -3.62 15.50 4.85
CA ALA A 15 -4.72 15.31 3.90
C ALA A 15 -6.13 15.62 4.45
N PHE A 16 -6.20 16.34 5.57
CA PHE A 16 -7.42 16.90 6.18
C PHE A 16 -7.07 18.07 7.10
N SER A 17 -8.07 18.89 7.42
CA SER A 17 -7.92 20.03 8.33
C SER A 17 -8.32 19.66 9.75
N LEU A 18 -7.47 20.01 10.71
CA LEU A 18 -7.73 19.82 12.15
C LEU A 18 -8.30 21.08 12.80
N PRO A 19 -9.13 20.94 13.86
CA PRO A 19 -9.57 22.08 14.66
C PRO A 19 -8.38 22.77 15.37
N SER A 20 -8.59 24.00 15.83
CA SER A 20 -7.54 24.85 16.44
C SER A 20 -8.08 25.75 17.56
N ASP A 21 -9.13 25.32 18.24
CA ASP A 21 -9.89 26.09 19.23
C ASP A 21 -9.33 25.92 20.65
N THR A 22 -8.69 24.79 20.93
CA THR A 22 -8.10 24.48 22.25
C THR A 22 -6.59 24.63 22.26
N ALA A 23 -6.00 24.71 23.47
CA ALA A 23 -4.55 24.72 23.63
C ALA A 23 -3.90 23.42 23.10
N GLY A 24 -4.54 22.26 23.28
CA GLY A 24 -4.05 20.99 22.76
C GLY A 24 -4.09 20.92 21.24
N GLN A 25 -5.16 21.40 20.62
CA GLN A 25 -5.28 21.49 19.17
C GLN A 25 -4.23 22.42 18.56
N LEU A 26 -3.98 23.58 19.18
CA LEU A 26 -2.92 24.50 18.75
C LEU A 26 -1.52 23.86 18.90
N ALA A 27 -1.25 23.21 20.04
CA ALA A 27 0.02 22.51 20.28
C ALA A 27 0.27 21.40 19.25
N ARG A 28 -0.78 20.65 18.87
CA ARG A 28 -0.71 19.64 17.81
C ARG A 28 -0.30 20.25 16.48
N ARG A 29 -0.95 21.34 16.06
CA ARG A 29 -0.65 22.00 14.78
C ARG A 29 0.77 22.56 14.76
N ASP A 30 1.20 23.22 15.85
CA ASP A 30 2.57 23.73 16.00
C ASP A 30 3.61 22.60 15.93
N ALA A 31 3.33 21.45 16.57
CA ALA A 31 4.21 20.29 16.55
C ALA A 31 4.39 19.72 15.14
N ILE A 32 3.29 19.54 14.40
CA ILE A 32 3.34 19.02 13.02
C ILE A 32 4.06 20.01 12.11
N ALA A 33 3.75 21.30 12.20
CA ALA A 33 4.45 22.33 11.41
C ALA A 33 5.96 22.31 11.67
N LYS A 34 6.40 22.17 12.93
CA LYS A 34 7.83 22.05 13.25
C LYS A 34 8.47 20.80 12.65
N ALA A 35 7.71 19.72 12.53
CA ALA A 35 8.17 18.51 11.88
C ALA A 35 8.47 18.74 10.39
N MET A 36 7.72 19.62 9.73
CA MET A 36 7.85 19.93 8.29
C MET A 36 8.99 20.89 7.95
N ASP A 37 9.67 21.49 8.94
CA ASP A 37 10.80 22.41 8.71
C ASP A 37 12.03 21.76 8.02
N SER A 38 12.06 20.43 7.86
CA SER A 38 13.14 19.75 7.15
C SER A 38 12.69 19.27 5.77
N ARG A 39 13.61 19.32 4.82
CA ARG A 39 13.45 18.63 3.54
C ARG A 39 13.51 17.12 3.75
N GLN A 40 12.56 16.40 3.17
CA GLN A 40 12.62 14.95 3.05
C GLN A 40 13.70 14.55 2.05
N SER A 41 14.28 13.38 2.24
CA SER A 41 15.24 12.80 1.30
C SER A 41 14.52 12.37 0.03
N THR A 42 15.20 12.49 -1.11
CA THR A 42 14.69 12.01 -2.41
C THR A 42 14.96 10.52 -2.58
N THR A 43 14.09 9.82 -3.30
CA THR A 43 14.33 8.46 -3.78
C THR A 43 14.31 8.40 -5.32
N ALA A 44 14.79 7.29 -5.89
CA ALA A 44 14.62 7.02 -7.30
C ALA A 44 13.14 6.84 -7.66
N LEU A 45 12.77 7.13 -8.91
CA LEU A 45 11.41 6.92 -9.41
C LEU A 45 11.35 5.66 -10.27
N VAL A 46 10.26 4.92 -10.12
CA VAL A 46 9.90 3.77 -10.94
C VAL A 46 8.87 4.24 -11.94
N GLY A 47 9.24 4.24 -13.22
CA GLY A 47 8.36 4.62 -14.32
C GLY A 47 7.53 3.47 -14.86
N TYR A 48 6.31 3.78 -15.28
CA TYR A 48 5.43 2.94 -16.06
C TYR A 48 5.07 3.66 -17.35
N ARG A 49 4.89 2.90 -18.43
CA ARG A 49 4.44 3.43 -19.70
C ARG A 49 3.32 2.56 -20.24
N ALA A 50 2.16 3.17 -20.45
CA ALA A 50 1.00 2.52 -21.03
C ALA A 50 0.58 3.28 -22.29
N THR A 51 0.25 2.53 -23.34
CA THR A 51 -0.29 3.06 -24.60
C THR A 51 -1.82 2.99 -24.67
N GLY A 52 -2.46 2.41 -23.65
CA GLY A 52 -3.90 2.20 -23.57
C GLY A 52 -4.37 0.90 -24.21
N LEU A 53 -3.52 -0.11 -24.36
CA LEU A 53 -3.90 -1.46 -24.80
C LEU A 53 -4.39 -2.29 -23.61
N VAL A 54 -5.70 -2.51 -23.55
CA VAL A 54 -6.40 -3.23 -22.48
C VAL A 54 -6.80 -4.62 -22.95
N LEU A 55 -6.41 -5.65 -22.21
CA LEU A 55 -6.93 -7.01 -22.36
C LEU A 55 -8.10 -7.24 -21.41
N ILE A 56 -9.26 -7.64 -21.95
CA ILE A 56 -10.37 -8.15 -21.16
C ILE A 56 -10.33 -9.68 -21.20
N VAL A 57 -10.30 -10.30 -20.02
CA VAL A 57 -10.30 -11.77 -19.85
C VAL A 57 -11.64 -12.18 -19.28
N GLY A 58 -12.35 -13.12 -19.92
CA GLY A 58 -13.58 -13.68 -19.36
C GLY A 58 -14.55 -14.25 -20.39
N PRO A 59 -15.79 -14.61 -19.97
CA PRO A 59 -16.82 -15.13 -20.88
C PRO A 59 -17.14 -14.13 -22.01
N GLU A 60 -17.07 -14.58 -23.28
CA GLU A 60 -17.20 -13.70 -24.46
C GLU A 60 -18.40 -12.74 -24.39
N PRO A 61 -19.64 -13.18 -24.11
CA PRO A 61 -20.77 -12.25 -24.09
C PRO A 61 -20.63 -11.16 -23.04
N TYR A 62 -20.03 -11.48 -21.89
CA TYR A 62 -19.81 -10.51 -20.82
C TYR A 62 -18.64 -9.57 -21.16
N ALA A 63 -17.53 -10.11 -21.64
CA ALA A 63 -16.38 -9.33 -22.09
C ALA A 63 -16.75 -8.34 -23.19
N LEU A 64 -17.58 -8.73 -24.16
CA LEU A 64 -18.08 -7.83 -25.20
C LEU A 64 -18.97 -6.72 -24.63
N SER A 65 -19.86 -7.03 -23.68
CA SER A 65 -20.70 -6.00 -23.05
C SER A 65 -19.88 -4.96 -22.25
N VAL A 66 -18.79 -5.40 -21.60
CA VAL A 66 -17.89 -4.49 -20.89
C VAL A 66 -17.01 -3.70 -21.87
N ALA A 67 -16.61 -4.33 -22.98
CA ALA A 67 -15.87 -3.67 -24.04
C ALA A 67 -16.61 -2.44 -24.59
N GLU A 68 -17.93 -2.52 -24.78
CA GLU A 68 -18.78 -1.40 -25.23
C GLU A 68 -18.60 -0.13 -24.38
N GLU A 69 -18.35 -0.25 -23.07
CA GLU A 69 -18.17 0.90 -22.17
C GLU A 69 -16.78 1.56 -22.29
N LEU A 70 -15.80 0.83 -22.84
CA LEU A 70 -14.41 1.23 -23.01
C LEU A 70 -14.06 1.62 -24.45
N VAL A 71 -14.92 1.30 -25.43
CA VAL A 71 -14.72 1.68 -26.84
C VAL A 71 -14.53 3.19 -26.97
N GLY A 72 -13.57 3.59 -27.80
CA GLY A 72 -13.22 4.99 -28.04
C GLY A 72 -12.40 5.64 -26.93
N LYS A 73 -12.19 4.98 -25.78
CA LYS A 73 -11.31 5.45 -24.70
C LYS A 73 -9.95 4.75 -24.71
N VAL A 74 -9.94 3.45 -25.06
CA VAL A 74 -8.76 2.59 -25.04
C VAL A 74 -8.72 1.64 -26.25
N THR A 75 -7.56 1.04 -26.52
CA THR A 75 -7.44 -0.06 -27.48
C THR A 75 -7.79 -1.38 -26.78
N LEU A 76 -8.62 -2.21 -27.39
CA LEU A 76 -9.20 -3.39 -26.74
C LEU A 76 -8.77 -4.70 -27.41
N ALA A 77 -8.47 -5.67 -26.56
CA ALA A 77 -8.24 -7.07 -26.87
C ALA A 77 -9.12 -7.93 -25.94
N ILE A 78 -9.62 -9.06 -26.43
CA ILE A 78 -10.42 -9.98 -25.60
C ILE A 78 -9.82 -11.38 -25.64
N LEU A 79 -9.57 -11.95 -24.46
CA LEU A 79 -9.42 -13.38 -24.25
C LEU A 79 -10.76 -13.95 -23.79
N ALA A 80 -11.45 -14.60 -24.72
CA ALA A 80 -12.71 -15.28 -24.47
C ALA A 80 -12.46 -16.65 -23.81
N THR A 81 -12.80 -16.76 -22.53
CA THR A 81 -12.70 -18.00 -21.75
C THR A 81 -14.08 -18.64 -21.57
N GLU A 82 -14.21 -19.96 -21.67
CA GLU A 82 -15.39 -20.63 -21.09
C GLU A 82 -15.25 -20.60 -19.57
N GLY A 83 -16.26 -20.09 -18.84
CA GLY A 83 -16.17 -19.84 -17.40
C GLY A 83 -15.47 -20.96 -16.63
N ASN A 84 -14.21 -20.69 -16.22
CA ASN A 84 -13.26 -21.57 -15.52
C ASN A 84 -13.44 -23.09 -15.72
N ASN A 85 -13.41 -23.57 -16.97
CA ASN A 85 -13.28 -25.00 -17.22
C ASN A 85 -12.04 -25.28 -18.11
N PRO A 86 -10.84 -25.37 -17.51
CA PRO A 86 -9.55 -25.48 -18.23
C PRO A 86 -9.32 -26.87 -18.85
N SER A 87 -10.34 -27.44 -19.50
CA SER A 87 -10.31 -28.81 -20.05
C SER A 87 -11.21 -29.01 -21.26
N ALA A 88 -11.98 -28.01 -21.68
CA ALA A 88 -12.70 -28.07 -22.94
C ALA A 88 -11.76 -27.54 -24.01
N GLY A 89 -10.97 -28.42 -24.63
CA GLY A 89 -10.04 -28.07 -25.70
C GLY A 89 -10.73 -27.32 -26.83
N LEU A 90 -10.79 -25.98 -26.70
CA LEU A 90 -11.35 -25.08 -27.68
C LEU A 90 -10.39 -25.05 -28.87
N GLU A 91 -10.91 -25.30 -30.07
CA GLU A 91 -10.15 -25.01 -31.28
C GLU A 91 -9.82 -23.52 -31.30
N LYS A 92 -8.52 -23.21 -31.32
CA LYS A 92 -8.00 -21.84 -31.39
C LYS A 92 -8.71 -21.09 -32.51
N THR A 93 -9.48 -20.08 -32.12
CA THR A 93 -10.11 -19.17 -33.07
C THR A 93 -9.67 -17.76 -32.74
N VAL A 94 -8.95 -17.14 -33.67
CA VAL A 94 -8.65 -15.71 -33.65
C VAL A 94 -9.58 -15.05 -34.65
N PHE A 95 -10.36 -14.10 -34.19
CA PHE A 95 -11.30 -13.36 -35.04
C PHE A 95 -11.42 -11.92 -34.58
N THR A 96 -12.10 -11.11 -35.39
CA THR A 96 -12.35 -9.70 -35.09
C THR A 96 -13.83 -9.47 -34.82
N ARG A 97 -14.12 -8.59 -33.87
CA ARG A 97 -15.44 -7.97 -33.68
C ARG A 97 -15.32 -6.48 -33.97
N GLU A 98 -16.37 -5.89 -34.50
CA GLU A 98 -16.48 -4.44 -34.63
C GLU A 98 -17.55 -3.96 -33.65
N ILE A 99 -17.18 -3.05 -32.75
CA ILE A 99 -18.08 -2.40 -31.78
C ILE A 99 -17.89 -0.90 -31.95
N ASP A 100 -18.96 -0.18 -32.28
CA ASP A 100 -18.96 1.28 -32.52
C ASP A 100 -17.77 1.79 -33.38
N GLY A 101 -17.43 1.04 -34.44
CA GLY A 101 -16.38 1.36 -35.39
C GLY A 101 -14.95 1.02 -34.93
N GLN A 102 -14.78 0.47 -33.73
CA GLN A 102 -13.50 -0.04 -33.24
C GLN A 102 -13.39 -1.56 -33.52
N ILE A 103 -12.30 -1.96 -34.17
CA ILE A 103 -11.97 -3.37 -34.38
C ILE A 103 -11.31 -3.92 -33.12
N ILE A 104 -11.91 -4.97 -32.57
CA ILE A 104 -11.46 -5.67 -31.37
C ILE A 104 -11.00 -7.07 -31.79
N LEU A 105 -9.77 -7.42 -31.42
CA LEU A 105 -9.24 -8.76 -31.62
C LEU A 105 -9.73 -9.67 -30.48
N VAL A 106 -10.35 -10.78 -30.84
CA VAL A 106 -10.86 -11.79 -29.92
C VAL A 106 -10.12 -13.10 -30.14
N VAL A 107 -9.61 -13.66 -29.05
CA VAL A 107 -8.98 -14.98 -29.02
C VAL A 107 -9.75 -15.87 -28.07
N THR A 108 -10.14 -17.05 -28.54
CA THR A 108 -10.70 -18.11 -27.70
C THR A 108 -9.61 -19.10 -27.33
N ALA A 109 -9.25 -19.16 -26.04
CA ALA A 109 -8.25 -20.07 -25.48
C ALA A 109 -8.37 -20.15 -23.95
N ASP A 110 -7.80 -21.18 -23.34
CA ASP A 110 -7.72 -21.31 -21.88
C ASP A 110 -6.57 -20.47 -21.32
N LEU A 111 -6.83 -19.69 -20.27
CA LEU A 111 -5.82 -18.90 -19.59
C LEU A 111 -4.91 -19.81 -18.75
N MET A 112 -3.59 -19.69 -18.91
CA MET A 112 -2.61 -20.39 -18.08
C MET A 112 -1.96 -19.49 -17.04
N ASN A 113 -1.56 -18.27 -17.42
CA ASN A 113 -0.85 -17.37 -16.53
C ASN A 113 -1.01 -15.90 -16.94
N VAL A 114 -1.06 -15.01 -15.94
CA VAL A 114 -0.94 -13.56 -16.10
C VAL A 114 0.20 -13.09 -15.21
N GLY A 115 1.22 -12.52 -15.82
CA GLY A 115 2.35 -11.92 -15.11
C GLY A 115 2.64 -10.50 -15.60
N GLY A 116 3.42 -9.75 -14.83
CA GLY A 116 3.83 -8.40 -15.20
C GLY A 116 3.20 -7.32 -14.33
N HIS A 117 3.05 -6.14 -14.92
CA HIS A 117 2.58 -4.90 -14.28
C HIS A 117 2.10 -3.92 -15.36
N LEU A 118 1.57 -2.77 -14.95
CA LEU A 118 1.08 -1.70 -15.83
C LEU A 118 2.06 -1.39 -16.97
N GLY A 119 1.62 -1.57 -18.21
CA GLY A 119 2.43 -1.37 -19.42
C GLY A 119 3.15 -2.61 -19.95
N ALA A 120 3.19 -3.69 -19.18
CA ALA A 120 4.02 -4.87 -19.47
C ALA A 120 3.42 -6.18 -18.96
N PHE A 121 2.10 -6.36 -19.11
CA PHE A 121 1.46 -7.64 -18.80
C PHE A 121 1.76 -8.69 -19.88
N GLU A 122 2.34 -9.81 -19.45
CA GLU A 122 2.54 -11.00 -20.26
C GLU A 122 1.45 -12.03 -19.92
N VAL A 123 0.69 -12.44 -20.92
CA VAL A 123 -0.42 -13.37 -20.76
C VAL A 123 -0.12 -14.64 -21.55
N THR A 124 -0.12 -15.77 -20.86
CA THR A 124 0.09 -17.09 -21.44
C THR A 124 -1.22 -17.86 -21.49
N VAL A 125 -1.52 -18.44 -22.65
CA VAL A 125 -2.72 -19.26 -22.88
C VAL A 125 -2.32 -20.64 -23.36
N ASP A 126 -3.17 -21.63 -23.07
CA ASP A 126 -3.03 -22.98 -23.62
C ASP A 126 -3.45 -22.99 -25.09
N VAL A 127 -2.55 -23.43 -25.96
CA VAL A 127 -2.86 -23.75 -27.35
C VAL A 127 -2.39 -25.18 -27.62
N ASN A 128 -3.34 -26.11 -27.72
CA ASN A 128 -3.10 -27.53 -28.01
C ASN A 128 -2.17 -28.23 -26.99
N GLY A 129 -2.24 -27.85 -25.72
CA GLY A 129 -1.41 -28.39 -24.63
C GLY A 129 -0.05 -27.70 -24.46
N GLU A 130 0.21 -26.62 -25.20
CA GLU A 130 1.42 -25.82 -25.10
C GLU A 130 1.11 -24.38 -24.73
N GLY A 131 1.85 -23.82 -23.76
CA GLY A 131 1.72 -22.43 -23.37
C GLY A 131 2.27 -21.49 -24.43
N GLN A 132 1.44 -20.56 -24.91
CA GLN A 132 1.82 -19.54 -25.90
C GLN A 132 1.51 -18.13 -25.40
N ASN A 133 2.37 -17.16 -25.72
CA ASN A 133 2.12 -15.75 -25.41
C ASN A 133 0.95 -15.21 -26.26
N LEU A 134 -0.10 -14.73 -25.58
CA LEU A 134 -1.34 -14.29 -26.21
C LEU A 134 -1.14 -13.10 -27.15
N ALA A 135 -0.37 -12.09 -26.74
CA ALA A 135 -0.09 -10.92 -27.57
C ALA A 135 0.65 -11.30 -28.86
N GLY A 136 1.55 -12.30 -28.79
CA GLY A 136 2.18 -12.92 -29.94
C GLY A 136 1.18 -13.61 -30.88
N LEU A 137 0.18 -14.32 -30.35
CA LEU A 137 -0.90 -14.91 -31.17
C LEU A 137 -1.74 -13.85 -31.90
N MET A 138 -1.82 -12.66 -31.32
CA MET A 138 -2.53 -11.50 -31.86
C MET A 138 -1.64 -10.65 -32.80
N ASN A 139 -0.39 -11.07 -33.05
CA ASN A 139 0.62 -10.32 -33.81
C ASN A 139 0.88 -8.89 -33.29
N LEU A 140 0.80 -8.70 -31.97
CA LEU A 140 1.09 -7.42 -31.34
C LEU A 140 2.61 -7.26 -31.19
N THR A 141 3.14 -6.12 -31.66
CA THR A 141 4.59 -5.83 -31.64
C THR A 141 5.17 -5.81 -30.23
N SER A 142 4.39 -5.37 -29.23
CA SER A 142 4.82 -5.28 -27.82
C SER A 142 5.00 -6.64 -27.16
N GLN A 143 4.31 -7.68 -27.63
CA GLN A 143 4.13 -8.96 -26.93
C GLN A 143 3.58 -8.86 -25.49
N THR A 144 3.04 -7.69 -25.14
CA THR A 144 2.45 -7.39 -23.83
C THR A 144 1.16 -6.58 -23.98
N PHE A 145 0.39 -6.54 -22.90
CA PHE A 145 -0.75 -5.64 -22.72
C PHE A 145 -0.41 -4.59 -21.66
N ASP A 146 -1.03 -3.41 -21.75
CA ASP A 146 -0.80 -2.36 -20.76
C ASP A 146 -1.60 -2.60 -19.48
N VAL A 147 -2.83 -3.07 -19.62
CA VAL A 147 -3.80 -3.29 -18.54
C VAL A 147 -4.53 -4.61 -18.77
N VAL A 148 -4.85 -5.31 -17.69
CA VAL A 148 -5.67 -6.53 -17.71
C VAL A 148 -6.93 -6.32 -16.86
N LEU A 149 -8.09 -6.46 -17.48
CA LEU A 149 -9.39 -6.53 -16.81
C LEU A 149 -9.87 -7.98 -16.79
N ASP A 150 -9.82 -8.58 -15.61
CA ASP A 150 -10.21 -9.96 -15.35
C ASP A 150 -11.68 -10.03 -14.87
N LEU A 151 -12.51 -10.55 -15.76
CA LEU A 151 -13.94 -10.83 -15.55
C LEU A 151 -14.19 -12.31 -15.22
N GLY A 152 -13.14 -13.10 -15.01
CA GLY A 152 -13.19 -14.49 -14.58
C GLY A 152 -13.95 -14.65 -13.27
N ARG A 153 -14.50 -15.85 -13.02
CA ARG A 153 -15.20 -16.11 -11.74
C ARG A 153 -14.23 -16.11 -10.57
N GLU A 154 -13.05 -16.69 -10.77
CA GLU A 154 -11.93 -16.63 -9.85
C GLU A 154 -10.83 -15.79 -10.51
N PRO A 155 -10.23 -14.82 -9.81
CA PRO A 155 -9.15 -14.02 -10.37
C PRO A 155 -7.95 -14.87 -10.78
N ALA A 156 -7.38 -14.60 -11.95
CA ALA A 156 -6.13 -15.21 -12.41
C ALA A 156 -4.94 -14.90 -11.49
N ILE A 157 -4.92 -13.71 -10.88
CA ILE A 157 -3.94 -13.30 -9.87
C ILE A 157 -4.62 -13.31 -8.51
N THR A 158 -4.13 -14.15 -7.60
CA THR A 158 -4.69 -14.38 -6.26
C THR A 158 -3.91 -13.67 -5.13
N LEU A 159 -3.05 -12.71 -5.50
CA LEU A 159 -2.31 -11.89 -4.55
C LEU A 159 -3.27 -10.99 -3.75
N GLU A 160 -2.95 -10.73 -2.48
CA GLU A 160 -3.69 -9.77 -1.65
C GLU A 160 -3.69 -8.36 -2.28
N LEU A 161 -2.59 -8.03 -2.96
CA LEU A 161 -2.42 -6.77 -3.67
C LEU A 161 -1.89 -7.04 -5.09
N PRO A 162 -2.78 -7.14 -6.10
CA PRO A 162 -2.37 -7.40 -7.47
C PRO A 162 -1.50 -6.29 -8.06
N PRO A 163 -0.67 -6.58 -9.08
CA PRO A 163 0.17 -5.58 -9.73
C PRO A 163 -0.63 -4.39 -10.25
N PRO A 164 -0.06 -3.16 -10.27
CA PRO A 164 -0.73 -2.01 -10.86
C PRO A 164 -1.18 -2.32 -12.29
N GLY A 165 -2.41 -1.92 -12.66
CA GLY A 165 -2.98 -2.20 -13.98
C GLY A 165 -3.64 -3.57 -14.16
N TYR A 166 -3.70 -4.41 -13.11
CA TYR A 166 -4.53 -5.62 -13.09
C TYR A 166 -5.78 -5.36 -12.26
N PHE A 167 -6.96 -5.60 -12.85
CA PHE A 167 -8.25 -5.38 -12.22
C PHE A 167 -9.06 -6.67 -12.23
N ALA A 168 -9.46 -7.17 -11.06
CA ALA A 168 -10.37 -8.30 -10.94
C ALA A 168 -11.69 -7.87 -10.30
N VAL A 169 -12.81 -8.04 -11.01
CA VAL A 169 -14.14 -7.52 -10.61
C VAL A 169 -15.12 -8.61 -10.18
N SER A 170 -14.63 -9.85 -10.05
CA SER A 170 -15.46 -11.03 -9.77
C SER A 170 -16.18 -10.97 -8.42
N ALA A 171 -15.53 -10.38 -7.41
CA ALA A 171 -16.04 -10.25 -6.04
C ALA A 171 -16.81 -8.95 -5.78
N ASP A 172 -16.65 -7.93 -6.63
CA ASP A 172 -17.22 -6.59 -6.43
C ASP A 172 -17.68 -5.97 -7.75
N ARG A 173 -18.78 -6.52 -8.28
CA ARG A 173 -19.36 -6.06 -9.56
C ARG A 173 -19.98 -4.67 -9.44
N GLU A 174 -20.33 -4.22 -8.24
CA GLU A 174 -20.93 -2.90 -8.00
C GLU A 174 -19.92 -1.79 -8.26
N ASN A 175 -18.63 -2.07 -8.08
CA ASN A 175 -17.55 -1.12 -8.31
C ASN A 175 -17.07 -1.04 -9.78
N MET A 176 -17.67 -1.81 -10.71
CA MET A 176 -17.29 -1.83 -12.12
C MET A 176 -17.18 -0.43 -12.76
N PRO A 177 -18.13 0.51 -12.59
CA PRO A 177 -18.03 1.82 -13.24
C PRO A 177 -16.76 2.60 -12.84
N LYS A 178 -16.33 2.51 -11.58
CA LYS A 178 -15.09 3.16 -11.12
C LYS A 178 -13.86 2.48 -11.72
N VAL A 179 -13.86 1.15 -11.79
CA VAL A 179 -12.78 0.38 -12.42
C VAL A 179 -12.63 0.76 -13.89
N LEU A 180 -13.73 0.90 -14.64
CA LEU A 180 -13.67 1.29 -16.06
C LEU A 180 -13.19 2.73 -16.24
N GLU A 181 -13.57 3.65 -15.34
CA GLU A 181 -13.06 5.02 -15.32
C GLU A 181 -11.54 5.05 -15.06
N GLU A 182 -11.07 4.27 -14.09
CA GLU A 182 -9.64 4.13 -13.79
C GLU A 182 -8.87 3.57 -14.99
N ILE A 183 -9.34 2.47 -15.59
CA ILE A 183 -8.72 1.86 -16.78
C ILE A 183 -8.61 2.87 -17.92
N ALA A 184 -9.64 3.68 -18.15
CA ALA A 184 -9.62 4.71 -19.19
C ALA A 184 -8.58 5.81 -18.93
N GLY A 185 -8.22 6.05 -17.66
CA GLY A 185 -7.18 6.98 -17.24
C GLY A 185 -5.75 6.42 -17.35
N LEU A 186 -5.57 5.10 -17.50
CA LEU A 186 -4.27 4.43 -17.55
C LEU A 186 -3.63 4.47 -18.95
N ASN A 187 -3.52 5.68 -19.52
CA ASN A 187 -2.82 5.93 -20.78
C ASN A 187 -1.81 7.06 -20.61
N GLY A 188 -0.53 6.76 -20.80
CA GLY A 188 0.56 7.73 -20.64
C GLY A 188 1.74 7.20 -19.82
N GLU A 189 2.46 8.14 -19.21
CA GLU A 189 3.60 7.87 -18.34
C GLU A 189 3.21 8.11 -16.89
N PHE A 190 3.55 7.15 -16.03
CA PHE A 190 3.27 7.21 -14.60
C PHE A 190 4.55 6.95 -13.83
N GLU A 191 4.66 7.51 -12.64
CA GLU A 191 5.83 7.31 -11.81
C GLU A 191 5.39 7.10 -10.36
N LYS A 192 6.14 6.26 -9.65
CA LYS A 192 6.03 6.14 -8.20
C LYS A 192 7.41 6.13 -7.57
N PRO A 193 7.53 6.47 -6.28
CA PRO A 193 8.77 6.27 -5.54
C PRO A 193 9.24 4.81 -5.60
N GLN A 194 10.56 4.62 -5.67
CA GLN A 194 11.16 3.36 -5.27
C GLN A 194 11.14 3.30 -3.75
N TYR A 195 10.14 2.61 -3.20
CA TYR A 195 9.88 2.56 -1.76
C TYR A 195 10.87 1.73 -0.95
N VAL A 196 11.56 0.77 -1.58
CA VAL A 196 12.42 -0.18 -0.86
C VAL A 196 13.78 -0.28 -1.53
N HIS A 197 14.83 -0.23 -0.71
CA HIS A 197 16.20 -0.53 -1.11
C HIS A 197 16.64 -1.86 -0.50
N TYR A 198 17.33 -2.67 -1.31
CA TYR A 198 17.87 -3.96 -0.91
C TYR A 198 19.41 -3.93 -0.88
N ASN A 199 19.99 -4.31 0.26
CA ASN A 199 21.41 -4.52 0.45
C ASN A 199 21.70 -6.02 0.69
N PRO A 200 22.22 -6.75 -0.31
CA PRO A 200 22.49 -8.18 -0.17
C PRO A 200 23.62 -8.50 0.82
N ASP A 201 24.57 -7.58 1.04
CA ASP A 201 25.79 -7.84 1.86
C ASP A 201 25.47 -8.08 3.34
N ILE A 202 24.31 -7.62 3.80
CA ILE A 202 23.83 -7.79 5.18
C ILE A 202 22.57 -8.67 5.24
N CYS A 203 22.15 -9.26 4.12
CA CYS A 203 20.94 -10.07 4.06
C CYS A 203 21.11 -11.40 4.83
N ALA A 204 20.09 -11.77 5.61
CA ALA A 204 20.07 -13.05 6.32
C ALA A 204 19.45 -14.19 5.49
N HIS A 205 19.01 -13.93 4.25
CA HIS A 205 18.39 -14.92 3.38
C HIS A 205 19.38 -15.95 2.83
N GLY A 206 20.63 -15.56 2.52
CA GLY A 206 21.65 -16.51 2.07
C GLY A 206 23.08 -16.00 2.16
N GLU A 207 23.84 -16.77 2.95
CA GLU A 207 25.31 -16.88 3.15
C GLU A 207 25.61 -17.27 4.62
N ARG A 208 24.64 -17.15 5.54
CA ARG A 208 24.84 -17.40 6.99
C ARG A 208 24.46 -18.79 7.50
N GLY A 209 24.26 -19.78 6.62
CA GLY A 209 24.19 -21.21 7.01
C GLY A 209 22.99 -21.63 7.89
N ILE A 210 21.97 -20.79 8.03
CA ILE A 210 20.67 -21.11 8.63
C ILE A 210 19.66 -21.16 7.47
N THR A 211 18.62 -21.99 7.54
CA THR A 211 17.45 -21.89 6.65
C THR A 211 17.07 -20.41 6.51
N GLY A 212 17.17 -19.87 5.29
CA GLY A 212 17.22 -18.43 5.04
C GLY A 212 16.05 -17.67 5.67
N CYS A 213 16.30 -16.46 6.17
CA CYS A 213 15.23 -15.57 6.62
C CYS A 213 14.27 -15.26 5.45
N THR A 214 12.99 -15.63 5.57
CA THR A 214 11.95 -15.39 4.55
C THR A 214 10.97 -14.28 4.92
N ARG A 215 11.12 -13.63 6.08
CA ARG A 215 10.15 -12.66 6.62
C ARG A 215 9.67 -11.61 5.61
N CYS A 216 10.57 -11.10 4.76
CA CYS A 216 10.25 -10.11 3.73
C CYS A 216 9.41 -10.66 2.57
N ILE A 217 9.60 -11.93 2.22
CA ILE A 217 8.81 -12.65 1.21
C ILE A 217 7.42 -12.92 1.79
N ASP A 218 7.38 -13.49 3.00
CA ASP A 218 6.14 -13.94 3.65
C ASP A 218 5.17 -12.79 3.97
N THR A 219 5.70 -11.57 4.18
CA THR A 219 4.89 -10.38 4.49
C THR A 219 4.54 -9.52 3.27
N CYS A 220 5.01 -9.87 2.07
CA CYS A 220 4.80 -9.04 0.88
C CYS A 220 3.44 -9.37 0.22
N PRO A 221 2.41 -8.51 0.36
CA PRO A 221 1.08 -8.80 -0.21
C PRO A 221 1.07 -8.80 -1.74
N ALA A 222 2.04 -8.11 -2.36
CA ALA A 222 2.17 -7.99 -3.81
C ALA A 222 3.01 -9.10 -4.46
N GLY A 223 3.60 -10.00 -3.66
CA GLY A 223 4.57 -10.98 -4.16
C GLY A 223 5.74 -10.36 -4.91
N ALA A 224 6.11 -9.12 -4.57
CA ALA A 224 7.18 -8.36 -5.20
C ALA A 224 8.57 -8.74 -4.68
N VAL A 225 8.65 -9.46 -3.55
CA VAL A 225 9.89 -9.99 -3.00
C VAL A 225 9.92 -11.50 -3.19
N ILE A 226 10.91 -12.00 -3.93
CA ILE A 226 11.05 -13.44 -4.22
C ILE A 226 12.44 -13.94 -3.84
N SER A 227 12.56 -15.25 -3.61
CA SER A 227 13.87 -15.90 -3.47
C SER A 227 14.43 -16.24 -4.86
N ILE A 228 15.69 -15.90 -5.08
CA ILE A 228 16.47 -16.25 -6.29
C ILE A 228 17.68 -17.11 -5.92
N GLY A 229 17.53 -18.00 -4.93
CA GLY A 229 18.58 -18.83 -4.37
C GLY A 229 19.08 -18.29 -3.03
N GLU A 230 20.35 -17.91 -2.94
CA GLU A 230 20.94 -17.36 -1.70
C GLU A 230 20.64 -15.87 -1.50
N ARG A 231 19.78 -15.27 -2.34
CA ARG A 231 19.41 -13.87 -2.27
C ARG A 231 17.92 -13.71 -2.50
N VAL A 232 17.42 -12.54 -2.12
CA VAL A 232 16.09 -12.11 -2.54
C VAL A 232 16.21 -11.13 -3.70
N GLU A 233 15.17 -11.06 -4.51
CA GLU A 233 14.99 -10.02 -5.53
C GLU A 233 13.74 -9.21 -5.17
N VAL A 234 13.80 -7.90 -5.43
CA VAL A 234 12.66 -6.99 -5.27
C VAL A 234 12.25 -6.47 -6.63
N ASP A 235 11.08 -6.88 -7.11
CA ASP A 235 10.45 -6.31 -8.29
C ASP A 235 9.89 -4.92 -7.93
N VAL A 236 10.59 -3.88 -8.37
CA VAL A 236 10.23 -2.49 -8.08
C VAL A 236 8.95 -2.04 -8.79
N HIS A 237 8.54 -2.70 -9.89
CA HIS A 237 7.33 -2.39 -10.63
C HIS A 237 6.09 -3.05 -10.01
N ARG A 238 6.26 -4.18 -9.34
CA ARG A 238 5.18 -4.80 -8.53
C ARG A 238 5.13 -4.30 -7.09
N CYS A 239 6.16 -3.64 -6.60
CA CYS A 239 6.18 -3.12 -5.22
C CYS A 239 5.23 -1.93 -5.06
N HIS A 240 4.18 -2.08 -4.24
CA HIS A 240 3.24 -0.99 -3.90
C HIS A 240 3.70 -0.06 -2.78
N GLY A 241 4.83 -0.35 -2.12
CA GLY A 241 5.30 0.48 -1.01
C GLY A 241 4.68 0.17 0.36
N MET A 242 4.03 -0.99 0.52
CA MET A 242 3.46 -1.47 1.80
C MET A 242 4.45 -1.51 2.97
N GLY A 243 5.76 -1.59 2.67
CA GLY A 243 6.83 -1.35 3.64
C GLY A 243 7.07 -2.43 4.70
N SER A 244 6.14 -3.37 4.89
CA SER A 244 6.21 -4.46 5.87
C SER A 244 7.51 -5.26 5.77
N CYS A 245 7.99 -5.50 4.55
CA CYS A 245 9.25 -6.21 4.29
C CYS A 245 10.48 -5.53 4.92
N SER A 246 10.47 -4.19 5.03
CA SER A 246 11.54 -3.43 5.68
C SER A 246 11.42 -3.46 7.20
N ALA A 247 10.20 -3.30 7.74
CA ALA A 247 9.93 -3.34 9.18
C ALA A 247 10.28 -4.71 9.80
N VAL A 248 10.06 -5.81 9.08
CA VAL A 248 10.39 -7.17 9.57
C VAL A 248 11.83 -7.60 9.30
N CYS A 249 12.64 -6.80 8.59
CA CYS A 249 13.99 -7.16 8.20
C CYS A 249 14.96 -7.03 9.38
N PRO A 250 15.44 -8.14 9.98
CA PRO A 250 16.23 -8.07 11.21
C PRO A 250 17.62 -7.46 11.02
N THR A 251 18.13 -7.48 9.80
CA THR A 251 19.47 -6.98 9.47
C THR A 251 19.45 -5.59 8.85
N GLY A 252 18.28 -5.03 8.56
CA GLY A 252 18.16 -3.81 7.75
C GLY A 252 18.59 -3.99 6.30
N ALA A 253 18.65 -5.23 5.79
CA ALA A 253 18.94 -5.51 4.39
C ALA A 253 17.86 -4.96 3.44
N LEU A 254 16.62 -4.83 3.92
CA LEU A 254 15.56 -4.10 3.23
C LEU A 254 15.23 -2.85 4.05
N THR A 255 15.35 -1.68 3.45
CA THR A 255 15.05 -0.40 4.11
C THR A 255 13.99 0.38 3.34
N TYR A 256 13.07 1.02 4.06
CA TYR A 256 12.10 1.93 3.47
C TYR A 256 12.77 3.25 3.04
N ALA A 257 12.60 3.62 1.78
CA ALA A 257 13.33 4.70 1.13
C ALA A 257 12.53 5.99 1.00
N TYR A 258 11.20 5.95 1.08
CA TYR A 258 10.37 7.14 0.91
C TYR A 258 9.04 7.10 1.67
N PRO A 259 8.86 7.95 2.69
CA PRO A 259 9.90 8.71 3.39
C PRO A 259 10.96 7.76 3.97
N SER A 260 12.24 8.18 3.96
CA SER A 260 13.26 7.32 4.56
C SER A 260 13.05 7.18 6.07
N LEU A 261 13.53 6.08 6.67
CA LEU A 261 13.49 5.90 8.13
C LEU A 261 14.05 7.13 8.87
N SER A 262 15.15 7.69 8.37
CA SER A 262 15.77 8.89 8.96
C SER A 262 14.89 10.12 8.88
N ASP A 263 14.14 10.30 7.80
CA ASP A 263 13.22 11.43 7.65
C ASP A 263 12.04 11.30 8.62
N THR A 264 11.41 10.12 8.67
CA THR A 264 10.31 9.81 9.59
C THR A 264 10.73 10.06 11.04
N MET A 265 11.88 9.52 11.42
CA MET A 265 12.43 9.63 12.78
C MET A 265 12.78 11.07 13.17
N ASN A 266 13.39 11.83 12.26
CA ASN A 266 13.71 13.23 12.51
C ASN A 266 12.44 14.11 12.56
N GLY A 267 11.44 13.79 11.74
CA GLY A 267 10.11 14.41 11.79
C GLY A 267 9.47 14.23 13.15
N LEU A 268 9.31 12.98 13.59
CA LEU A 268 8.74 12.63 14.90
C LEU A 268 9.51 13.28 16.05
N ARG A 269 10.84 13.24 16.02
CA ARG A 269 11.69 13.87 17.05
C ARG A 269 11.42 15.38 17.16
N ARG A 270 11.29 16.09 16.04
CA ARG A 270 10.99 17.53 16.04
C ARG A 270 9.57 17.81 16.51
N ALA A 271 8.60 17.01 16.07
CA ALA A 271 7.21 17.14 16.47
C ALA A 271 7.06 16.99 17.99
N LEU A 272 7.61 15.90 18.55
CA LEU A 272 7.54 15.62 19.99
C LEU A 272 8.33 16.63 20.82
N ALA A 273 9.47 17.13 20.32
CA ALA A 273 10.20 18.21 20.98
C ALA A 273 9.40 19.52 21.04
N ALA A 274 8.70 19.88 19.95
CA ALA A 274 7.82 21.04 19.92
C ALA A 274 6.59 20.85 20.81
N TRP A 275 5.99 19.65 20.79
CA TRP A 275 4.90 19.28 21.69
C TRP A 275 5.29 19.47 23.16
N ARG A 276 6.47 18.98 23.56
CA ARG A 276 6.96 19.11 24.93
C ARG A 276 7.11 20.57 25.38
N ILE A 277 7.49 21.49 24.48
CA ILE A 277 7.61 22.92 24.78
C ILE A 277 6.22 23.56 25.06
N SER A 278 5.14 23.00 24.50
CA SER A 278 3.78 23.51 24.75
C SER A 278 3.30 23.30 26.20
N GLY A 279 3.91 22.38 26.94
CA GLY A 279 3.51 22.02 28.30
C GLY A 279 2.30 21.07 28.38
N MET A 280 1.77 20.62 27.25
CA MET A 280 0.74 19.58 27.20
C MET A 280 1.28 18.23 27.71
N PRO A 281 0.44 17.35 28.29
CA PRO A 281 0.81 15.98 28.59
C PRO A 281 1.36 15.25 27.36
N ALA A 282 2.20 14.23 27.56
CA ALA A 282 2.80 13.46 26.48
C ALA A 282 1.72 12.91 25.52
N PRO A 283 1.90 13.03 24.18
CA PRO A 283 0.86 12.70 23.23
C PRO A 283 0.83 11.20 22.92
N CYS A 284 -0.34 10.69 22.54
CA CYS A 284 -0.45 9.44 21.79
C CYS A 284 -0.26 9.73 20.30
N ILE A 285 0.66 9.05 19.63
CA ILE A 285 0.82 9.14 18.18
C ILE A 285 -0.21 8.25 17.50
N LEU A 286 -0.89 8.79 16.48
CA LEU A 286 -1.74 8.02 15.57
C LEU A 286 -1.04 7.91 14.21
N LEU A 287 -0.53 6.73 13.88
CA LEU A 287 0.00 6.39 12.56
C LEU A 287 -1.15 5.98 11.65
N TYR A 288 -1.17 6.48 10.42
CA TYR A 288 -2.17 6.15 9.41
C TYR A 288 -1.58 6.28 8.00
N ASP A 289 -2.10 5.48 7.05
CA ASP A 289 -1.70 5.52 5.64
C ASP A 289 -2.24 6.76 4.92
N SER A 290 -1.63 7.08 3.78
CA SER A 290 -1.88 8.32 3.07
C SER A 290 -3.21 8.35 2.30
N GLU A 291 -3.87 7.19 2.18
CA GLU A 291 -5.09 7.00 1.40
C GLU A 291 -6.32 6.73 2.28
N ALA A 292 -6.65 5.47 2.55
CA ALA A 292 -7.89 5.10 3.23
C ALA A 292 -7.90 5.54 4.68
N GLY A 293 -6.75 5.50 5.36
CA GLY A 293 -6.61 6.07 6.69
C GLY A 293 -6.90 7.58 6.69
N ALA A 294 -6.36 8.31 5.72
CA ALA A 294 -6.60 9.74 5.58
C ALA A 294 -8.07 10.06 5.21
N GLU A 295 -8.68 9.27 4.33
CA GLU A 295 -10.09 9.38 3.96
C GLU A 295 -11.00 9.17 5.18
N TYR A 296 -10.77 8.10 5.93
CA TYR A 296 -11.51 7.81 7.16
C TYR A 296 -11.33 8.94 8.19
N LEU A 297 -10.09 9.37 8.46
CA LEU A 297 -9.83 10.43 9.44
C LEU A 297 -10.48 11.76 9.06
N ARG A 298 -10.61 12.08 7.77
CA ARG A 298 -11.33 13.28 7.31
C ARG A 298 -12.80 13.30 7.76
N THR A 299 -13.41 12.13 7.97
CA THR A 299 -14.81 12.02 8.43
C THR A 299 -14.96 12.24 9.93
N VAL A 300 -13.92 11.96 10.73
CA VAL A 300 -13.94 12.01 12.21
C VAL A 300 -13.04 13.10 12.81
N CYS A 301 -12.34 13.88 11.99
CA CYS A 301 -11.32 14.84 12.46
C CYS A 301 -11.86 16.01 13.31
N ALA A 302 -13.18 16.26 13.28
CA ALA A 302 -13.82 17.26 14.12
C ALA A 302 -13.76 16.90 15.62
N ASP A 303 -13.81 15.61 15.94
CA ASP A 303 -13.85 15.08 17.31
C ASP A 303 -12.48 14.57 17.78
N PHE A 304 -11.41 15.01 17.14
CA PHE A 304 -10.06 14.46 17.32
C PHE A 304 -9.44 14.86 18.68
N PRO A 305 -9.21 13.93 19.63
CA PRO A 305 -8.90 14.26 21.02
C PRO A 305 -7.59 15.03 21.18
N ASP A 306 -7.59 16.08 22.01
CA ASP A 306 -6.46 17.02 22.20
C ASP A 306 -5.10 16.33 22.35
N GLY A 307 -5.00 15.24 23.13
CA GLY A 307 -3.77 14.50 23.40
C GLY A 307 -3.26 13.57 22.28
N VAL A 308 -3.88 13.57 21.10
CA VAL A 308 -3.46 12.73 19.97
C VAL A 308 -2.67 13.55 18.95
N LEU A 309 -1.55 13.01 18.48
CA LEU A 309 -0.72 13.56 17.41
C LEU A 309 -0.83 12.66 16.16
N PRO A 310 -1.64 13.02 15.14
CA PRO A 310 -1.72 12.26 13.91
C PRO A 310 -0.44 12.43 13.10
N TRP A 311 0.03 11.31 12.54
CA TRP A 311 1.25 11.25 11.76
C TRP A 311 1.05 10.37 10.53
N ARG A 312 0.91 11.02 9.37
CA ARG A 312 0.72 10.34 8.09
C ARG A 312 2.01 9.62 7.68
N VAL A 313 1.87 8.38 7.26
CA VAL A 313 2.88 7.59 6.55
C VAL A 313 2.31 7.19 5.19
N GLU A 314 3.16 6.67 4.29
CA GLU A 314 2.66 6.12 3.02
C GLU A 314 1.77 4.91 3.32
N GLU A 315 2.32 3.96 4.07
CA GLU A 315 1.64 2.72 4.44
C GLU A 315 1.97 2.38 5.89
N VAL A 316 0.99 1.92 6.67
CA VAL A 316 1.23 1.61 8.10
C VAL A 316 2.27 0.51 8.33
N GLY A 317 2.38 -0.42 7.37
CA GLY A 317 3.42 -1.46 7.36
C GLY A 317 4.84 -0.92 7.14
N SER A 318 5.01 0.33 6.71
CA SER A 318 6.32 0.98 6.56
C SER A 318 6.98 1.38 7.88
N THR A 319 6.25 1.28 9.00
CA THR A 319 6.79 1.54 10.33
C THR A 319 6.90 0.25 11.13
N GLY A 320 8.05 0.05 11.77
CA GLY A 320 8.27 -1.07 12.68
C GLY A 320 8.76 -0.63 14.05
N ILE A 321 9.31 -1.60 14.78
CA ILE A 321 9.87 -1.45 16.12
C ILE A 321 10.84 -0.26 16.25
N GLU A 322 11.63 0.00 15.21
CA GLU A 322 12.60 1.10 15.15
C GLU A 322 11.94 2.48 15.20
N VAL A 323 10.79 2.66 14.55
CA VAL A 323 10.02 3.91 14.61
C VAL A 323 9.29 4.00 15.95
N TRP A 324 8.66 2.92 16.38
CA TRP A 324 7.79 2.93 17.56
C TRP A 324 8.56 3.12 18.86
N LEU A 325 9.61 2.35 19.11
CA LEU A 325 10.43 2.51 20.32
C LEU A 325 11.13 3.86 20.36
N SER A 326 11.49 4.40 19.21
CA SER A 326 12.09 5.73 19.14
C SER A 326 11.10 6.84 19.44
N ALA A 327 9.85 6.72 18.98
CA ALA A 327 8.80 7.65 19.34
C ALA A 327 8.54 7.66 20.87
N PHE A 328 8.54 6.49 21.52
CA PHE A 328 8.53 6.42 22.98
C PHE A 328 9.74 7.12 23.61
N ALA A 329 10.96 6.84 23.12
CA ALA A 329 12.18 7.49 23.59
C ALA A 329 12.18 9.02 23.39
N TYR A 330 11.47 9.52 22.37
CA TYR A 330 11.27 10.95 22.13
C TYR A 330 10.18 11.59 23.00
N GLY A 331 9.43 10.78 23.77
CA GLY A 331 8.45 11.25 24.75
C GLY A 331 6.98 11.07 24.36
N ALA A 332 6.66 10.18 23.42
CA ALA A 332 5.27 9.77 23.20
C ALA A 332 4.74 8.95 24.39
N ALA A 333 3.49 9.17 24.78
CA ALA A 333 2.80 8.38 25.81
C ALA A 333 2.25 7.07 25.26
N GLY A 334 2.01 7.01 23.95
CA GLY A 334 1.43 5.85 23.30
C GLY A 334 1.52 5.95 21.78
N ILE A 335 1.30 4.81 21.12
CA ILE A 335 1.30 4.67 19.67
C ILE A 335 0.10 3.84 19.27
N ARG A 336 -0.58 4.31 18.23
CA ARG A 336 -1.75 3.67 17.68
C ARG A 336 -1.63 3.63 16.18
N ILE A 337 -1.95 2.48 15.60
CA ILE A 337 -1.74 2.22 14.18
C ILE A 337 -3.11 1.99 13.57
N LEU A 338 -3.58 2.96 12.78
CA LEU A 338 -4.88 2.89 12.12
C LEU A 338 -4.83 1.84 10.99
N THR A 339 -5.67 0.82 11.08
CA THR A 339 -5.85 -0.21 10.04
C THR A 339 -7.26 -0.12 9.48
N HIS A 340 -7.47 -0.63 8.27
CA HIS A 340 -8.78 -0.59 7.60
C HIS A 340 -8.99 -1.85 6.76
N GLU A 341 -10.17 -2.01 6.17
CA GLU A 341 -10.54 -3.20 5.39
C GLU A 341 -9.61 -3.46 4.18
N ARG A 342 -9.07 -2.40 3.56
CA ARG A 342 -8.08 -2.53 2.48
C ARG A 342 -6.64 -2.82 2.95
N THR A 343 -6.37 -2.89 4.25
CA THR A 343 -5.03 -3.21 4.76
C THR A 343 -4.77 -4.71 4.53
N PRO A 344 -3.74 -5.13 3.78
CA PRO A 344 -3.56 -6.54 3.44
C PRO A 344 -3.35 -7.43 4.68
N GLY A 345 -3.89 -8.65 4.66
CA GLY A 345 -3.85 -9.58 5.80
C GLY A 345 -2.41 -9.97 6.21
N SER A 346 -1.51 -10.09 5.24
CA SER A 346 -0.08 -10.30 5.47
C SER A 346 0.60 -9.13 6.19
N VAL A 347 0.15 -7.89 5.94
CA VAL A 347 0.61 -6.69 6.64
C VAL A 347 0.05 -6.64 8.05
N LEU A 348 -1.25 -6.92 8.23
CA LEU A 348 -1.88 -7.02 9.56
C LEU A 348 -1.19 -8.06 10.45
N THR A 349 -0.87 -9.23 9.89
CA THR A 349 -0.15 -10.29 10.60
C THR A 349 1.24 -9.83 11.06
N ALA A 350 1.99 -9.16 10.18
CA ALA A 350 3.31 -8.63 10.53
C ALA A 350 3.23 -7.52 11.59
N LEU A 351 2.27 -6.60 11.47
CA LEU A 351 2.01 -5.56 12.45
C LEU A 351 1.70 -6.16 13.82
N ALA A 352 0.78 -7.12 13.90
CA ALA A 352 0.42 -7.78 15.16
C ALA A 352 1.63 -8.44 15.84
N GLN A 353 2.47 -9.15 15.07
CA GLN A 353 3.69 -9.77 15.59
C GLN A 353 4.70 -8.73 16.12
N GLN A 354 4.87 -7.61 15.41
CA GLN A 354 5.77 -6.54 15.86
C GLN A 354 5.22 -5.79 17.07
N ILE A 355 3.91 -5.51 17.12
CA ILE A 355 3.25 -4.89 18.28
C ILE A 355 3.47 -5.75 19.51
N GLU A 356 3.26 -7.06 19.42
CA GLU A 356 3.45 -7.98 20.55
C GLU A 356 4.90 -8.02 21.03
N LEU A 357 5.87 -7.98 20.11
CA LEU A 357 7.28 -7.86 20.47
C LEU A 357 7.55 -6.56 21.25
N VAL A 358 7.00 -5.43 20.79
CA VAL A 358 7.16 -4.15 21.49
C VAL A 358 6.47 -4.16 22.85
N ARG A 359 5.30 -4.78 22.98
CA ARG A 359 4.63 -4.96 24.29
C ARG A 359 5.53 -5.67 25.29
N CYS A 360 6.09 -6.81 24.89
CA CYS A 360 7.02 -7.56 25.72
C CYS A 360 8.26 -6.73 26.13
N LEU A 361 8.78 -5.90 25.22
CA LEU A 361 9.92 -5.02 25.52
C LEU A 361 9.55 -3.89 26.48
N LEU A 362 8.38 -3.28 26.32
CA LEU A 362 7.88 -2.22 27.21
C LEU A 362 7.61 -2.77 28.61
N GLU A 363 6.94 -3.92 28.72
CA GLU A 363 6.69 -4.59 29.99
C GLU A 363 7.99 -4.98 30.70
N GLY A 364 8.99 -5.44 29.94
CA GLY A 364 10.33 -5.72 30.47
C GLY A 364 11.09 -4.48 30.97
N LEU A 365 10.65 -3.28 30.59
CA LEU A 365 11.16 -1.98 31.06
C LEU A 365 10.24 -1.33 32.12
N ASP A 366 9.32 -2.11 32.71
CA ASP A 366 8.30 -1.66 33.64
C ASP A 366 7.40 -0.52 33.09
N GLN A 367 7.20 -0.51 31.75
CA GLN A 367 6.27 0.38 31.06
C GLN A 367 4.98 -0.35 30.69
N ASP A 368 3.91 0.40 30.42
CA ASP A 368 2.64 -0.19 29.97
C ASP A 368 2.75 -0.72 28.54
N GLY A 369 2.67 -2.04 28.36
CA GLY A 369 2.62 -2.67 27.04
C GLY A 369 1.40 -2.21 26.22
N GLN A 370 0.28 -1.87 26.85
CA GLN A 370 -0.92 -1.39 26.14
C GLN A 370 -0.78 0.05 25.62
N SER A 371 0.35 0.70 25.88
CA SER A 371 0.71 1.97 25.24
C SER A 371 0.92 1.84 23.73
N ILE A 372 1.06 0.63 23.18
CA ILE A 372 0.97 0.36 21.73
C ILE A 372 -0.17 -0.59 21.37
N ALA A 373 -0.96 -0.22 20.35
CA ALA A 373 -2.02 -1.08 19.83
C ALA A 373 -2.38 -0.76 18.37
N GLU A 374 -2.92 -1.76 17.69
CA GLU A 374 -3.69 -1.58 16.46
C GLU A 374 -4.99 -0.80 16.78
N LEU A 375 -5.41 0.05 15.84
CA LEU A 375 -6.72 0.69 15.83
C LEU A 375 -7.43 0.38 14.50
N PRO A 376 -8.40 -0.54 14.48
CA PRO A 376 -9.26 -0.71 13.31
C PRO A 376 -10.12 0.54 13.07
N ALA A 377 -10.25 0.97 11.82
CA ALA A 377 -11.10 2.06 11.40
C ALA A 377 -12.58 1.68 11.58
N VAL A 378 -13.18 2.15 12.67
CA VAL A 378 -14.60 1.98 13.01
C VAL A 378 -15.14 3.32 13.49
N GLU A 379 -16.44 3.60 13.38
CA GLU A 379 -16.98 4.88 13.86
C GLU A 379 -16.69 5.08 15.36
N PHE A 380 -15.93 6.13 15.71
CA PHE A 380 -15.71 6.55 17.09
C PHE A 380 -16.57 7.77 17.41
N SER A 381 -17.19 7.77 18.58
CA SER A 381 -17.69 9.01 19.18
C SER A 381 -16.59 9.69 19.99
N SER A 382 -16.74 10.98 20.30
CA SER A 382 -15.78 11.73 21.13
C SER A 382 -15.51 11.09 22.51
N SER A 383 -16.44 10.27 23.03
CA SER A 383 -16.28 9.50 24.26
C SER A 383 -15.71 8.08 24.10
N ASP A 384 -15.59 7.58 22.86
CA ASP A 384 -15.25 6.17 22.56
C ASP A 384 -13.84 6.01 21.98
N TRP A 385 -13.03 7.08 21.93
CA TRP A 385 -11.66 7.00 21.44
C TRP A 385 -10.81 6.09 22.35
N PRO A 386 -10.27 4.97 21.85
CA PRO A 386 -9.69 3.88 22.67
C PRO A 386 -8.25 4.15 23.13
N TRP A 387 -7.92 5.42 23.38
CA TRP A 387 -6.55 5.88 23.48
C TRP A 387 -5.88 5.66 24.83
N GLY A 388 -6.59 5.23 25.88
CA GLY A 388 -5.97 4.86 27.16
C GLY A 388 -5.18 5.97 27.86
N VAL A 389 -4.99 7.14 27.25
CA VAL A 389 -4.46 8.35 27.87
C VAL A 389 -5.59 9.00 28.65
N ASP A 390 -6.06 8.30 29.70
CA ASP A 390 -6.75 8.94 30.81
C ASP A 390 -5.86 10.12 31.24
N GLU A 391 -6.43 11.30 31.52
CA GLU A 391 -5.70 12.50 31.96
C GLU A 391 -4.78 12.26 33.18
N ARG A 392 -4.88 11.06 33.77
CA ARG A 392 -4.15 10.53 34.92
C ARG A 392 -2.79 9.89 34.63
N VAL A 393 -2.38 9.63 33.37
CA VAL A 393 -1.04 9.08 33.07
C VAL A 393 0.04 10.18 32.92
N ALA A 394 -0.35 11.45 33.11
CA ALA A 394 0.57 12.59 33.06
C ALA A 394 1.60 12.66 34.21
N SER A 395 1.57 11.76 35.20
CA SER A 395 2.47 11.84 36.37
C SER A 395 3.73 10.97 36.32
N ASP A 396 3.77 9.91 35.51
CA ASP A 396 4.81 8.88 35.67
C ASP A 396 5.56 8.48 34.40
N VAL A 397 5.57 9.32 33.35
CA VAL A 397 6.65 9.27 32.36
C VAL A 397 7.90 9.86 33.01
N ALA A 398 8.49 9.07 33.91
CA ALA A 398 9.85 9.25 34.37
C ALA A 398 10.73 9.30 33.13
N THR A 399 11.20 10.51 32.83
CA THR A 399 12.49 10.82 32.20
C THR A 399 13.29 9.58 31.79
N PHE A 400 13.15 9.16 30.53
CA PHE A 400 14.30 8.62 29.82
C PHE A 400 15.24 9.80 29.56
N GLY A 401 16.14 10.05 30.52
CA GLY A 401 17.17 11.10 30.47
C GLY A 401 16.74 12.44 31.04
#